data_AF-A0A3M2LQ57-F1
#
_entry.id   AF-A0A3M2LQ57-F1
#
_cell.length_a   1.000
_cell.length_b   1.000
_cell.length_c   1.000
_cell.angle_alpha   90.00
_cell.angle_beta   90.00
_cell.angle_gamma   90.00
#
_symmetry.space_group_name_H-M   'P 1'
#
loop_
_entity.id
_entity.type
_entity.pdbx_description
1 polymer ?
#
loop_
_entity_poly.entity_id
_entity_poly.type
_entity_poly.pdbx_seq_one_letter_code
_entity_poly.pdbx_strand_id
1 'polypeptide(L)'
;MISHTEGGRTTWGGSLMRDDHDLSLSALGAGPTGDSWPVLGGDDPLPPAGLLVLLAYGAALVAEPQPVRELDPWRAVAVQVVACNGRLLSFQACSGDRSLPAPLRPTGLRPSALTAEVRRYDDRLSQARQRYRRTCAAEALQLLADLPPTPLDKARQLTEGGGSAESAAGLGARVRRRLAVLEPETSPEDRASALELAARALGAKSGAAAAALADRLATAVREINAVTRRRRGQAVLAAAYLQVIRAAGRPTADGWLERRLISVLHGGATLNADLLDAAERLRVRYEERAEQEYLLDRVQGHFDRSGVTLEVDRRDARRGVLLSGRSGRVLLAAGEVTGGPPGDGPTSHEFRRAFLMLRLCLGRRPVWNPGAFP
;
A
#
# COMPACT_ATOMS: atom_id res chain seq x y z
N MET A 1 -38.26 73.76 -10.26
CA MET A 1 -36.86 73.31 -10.37
C MET A 1 -36.44 72.86 -8.98
N ILE A 2 -36.52 71.55 -8.68
CA ILE A 2 -35.38 70.58 -8.59
C ILE A 2 -34.37 71.05 -7.50
N SER A 3 -34.00 70.37 -6.41
CA SER A 3 -34.17 69.01 -5.80
C SER A 3 -33.52 69.07 -4.38
N HIS A 4 -34.10 68.59 -3.27
CA HIS A 4 -33.95 67.26 -2.59
C HIS A 4 -32.48 66.73 -2.44
N THR A 5 -31.94 66.25 -1.30
CA THR A 5 -32.41 65.23 -0.32
C THR A 5 -31.53 65.15 0.96
N GLU A 6 -32.17 64.78 2.09
CA GLU A 6 -31.81 63.83 3.21
C GLU A 6 -30.39 63.84 3.86
N GLY A 7 -30.17 63.63 5.17
CA GLY A 7 -30.97 63.07 6.28
C GLY A 7 -30.25 61.87 6.93
N GLY A 8 -29.90 61.91 8.23
CA GLY A 8 -29.72 60.68 9.04
C GLY A 8 -28.61 60.60 10.12
N ARG A 9 -29.06 60.18 11.32
CA ARG A 9 -28.43 59.31 12.36
C ARG A 9 -27.36 59.86 13.31
N THR A 10 -27.71 59.83 14.61
CA THR A 10 -26.81 59.85 15.78
C THR A 10 -26.51 58.43 16.29
N THR A 11 -25.29 58.25 16.76
CA THR A 11 -24.59 57.00 17.07
C THR A 11 -24.75 56.53 18.52
N TRP A 12 -24.78 55.20 18.70
CA TRP A 12 -24.59 54.50 19.97
C TRP A 12 -23.11 54.11 20.13
N GLY A 13 -22.56 54.30 21.33
CA GLY A 13 -21.17 53.95 21.65
C GLY A 13 -21.05 53.17 22.96
N GLY A 14 -20.36 52.03 22.89
CA GLY A 14 -19.50 51.49 23.95
C GLY A 14 -20.15 50.63 25.04
N SER A 15 -20.01 49.30 24.93
CA SER A 15 -19.07 48.52 25.77
C SER A 15 -19.36 47.02 25.62
N LEU A 16 -18.44 46.33 24.94
CA LEU A 16 -18.41 44.88 24.77
C LEU A 16 -17.72 44.23 25.97
N MET A 17 -18.40 43.22 26.52
CA MET A 17 -17.88 41.92 26.96
C MET A 17 -16.34 41.75 26.95
N ARG A 18 -15.76 41.60 28.14
CA ARG A 18 -14.54 40.84 28.40
C ARG A 18 -14.74 40.12 29.73
N ASP A 19 -14.77 38.79 29.67
CA ASP A 19 -14.30 37.88 30.72
C ASP A 19 -14.24 36.45 30.12
N ASP A 20 -13.10 36.19 29.49
CA ASP A 20 -12.21 35.04 29.66
C ASP A 20 -12.82 33.68 30.06
N HIS A 21 -13.15 32.90 29.04
CA HIS A 21 -12.76 31.49 29.00
C HIS A 21 -12.17 31.17 27.62
N ASP A 22 -10.85 31.38 27.51
CA ASP A 22 -10.01 30.83 26.46
C ASP A 22 -10.10 29.29 26.48
N LEU A 23 -11.11 28.74 25.80
CA LEU A 23 -11.07 27.41 25.23
C LEU A 23 -10.05 27.44 24.10
N SER A 24 -8.78 27.36 24.47
CA SER A 24 -7.63 27.23 23.59
C SER A 24 -7.88 26.07 22.61
N LEU A 25 -8.32 26.42 21.41
CA LEU A 25 -8.38 25.55 20.22
C LEU A 25 -7.02 24.93 19.90
N SER A 26 -5.94 25.42 20.50
CA SER A 26 -4.58 24.86 20.46
C SER A 26 -4.45 23.48 21.13
N ALA A 27 -5.38 23.08 22.01
CA ALA A 27 -5.40 21.73 22.60
C ALA A 27 -6.06 20.67 21.69
N LEU A 28 -6.74 21.11 20.63
CA LEU A 28 -7.18 20.28 19.51
C LEU A 28 -6.22 20.59 18.36
N GLY A 29 -5.12 19.83 18.30
CA GLY A 29 -3.97 20.08 17.42
C GLY A 29 -4.32 20.66 16.04
N ALA A 30 -3.45 21.59 15.63
CA ALA A 30 -3.37 22.31 14.36
C ALA A 30 -4.25 21.78 13.21
N GLY A 31 -4.86 22.74 12.51
CA GLY A 31 -5.90 22.53 11.51
C GLY A 31 -5.57 21.56 10.36
N PRO A 32 -6.61 21.15 9.61
CA PRO A 32 -6.46 20.13 8.58
C PRO A 32 -5.81 20.78 7.35
N THR A 33 -4.50 20.67 7.23
CA THR A 33 -3.93 20.44 5.90
C THR A 33 -4.40 19.05 5.47
N GLY A 34 -4.88 18.93 4.24
CA GLY A 34 -5.52 17.73 3.68
C GLY A 34 -4.61 16.50 3.52
N ASP A 35 -3.54 16.42 4.30
CA ASP A 35 -2.48 15.41 4.22
C ASP A 35 -2.24 14.72 5.57
N SER A 36 -3.13 14.81 6.56
CA SER A 36 -2.93 14.14 7.85
C SER A 36 -3.47 12.70 7.79
N TRP A 37 -2.55 11.72 7.81
CA TRP A 37 -2.87 10.31 8.11
C TRP A 37 -3.72 10.27 9.39
N PRO A 38 -4.72 9.39 9.53
CA PRO A 38 -5.60 9.39 10.69
C PRO A 38 -4.81 9.19 11.99
N VAL A 39 -4.46 10.31 12.64
CA VAL A 39 -3.48 10.50 13.72
C VAL A 39 -3.09 9.20 14.44
N LEU A 40 -2.17 8.44 13.87
CA LEU A 40 -1.26 7.57 14.61
C LEU A 40 -0.12 8.48 15.05
N GLY A 41 -0.37 9.28 16.08
CA GLY A 41 0.66 10.15 16.61
C GLY A 41 1.78 9.31 17.24
N GLY A 42 3.01 9.44 16.76
CA GLY A 42 4.19 8.88 17.42
C GLY A 42 4.52 7.41 17.11
N ASP A 43 5.31 6.79 17.99
CA ASP A 43 5.81 5.40 17.90
C ASP A 43 4.88 4.40 18.62
N ASP A 44 3.60 4.73 18.77
CA ASP A 44 2.63 3.82 19.41
C ASP A 44 2.37 2.57 18.54
N PRO A 45 1.92 1.44 19.10
CA PRO A 45 1.59 0.25 18.31
C PRO A 45 0.38 0.44 17.37
N LEU A 46 0.40 -0.18 16.19
CA LEU A 46 -0.72 -0.10 15.23
C LEU A 46 -2.00 -0.74 15.81
N PRO A 47 -3.11 -0.01 15.97
CA PRO A 47 -4.38 -0.61 16.35
C PRO A 47 -4.96 -1.45 15.21
N PRO A 48 -5.77 -2.49 15.49
CA PRO A 48 -6.42 -3.31 14.46
C PRO A 48 -7.19 -2.48 13.42
N ALA A 49 -7.88 -1.43 13.86
CA ALA A 49 -8.63 -0.53 12.99
C ALA A 49 -7.77 0.26 11.99
N GLY A 50 -6.48 0.48 12.30
CA GLY A 50 -5.54 1.18 11.42
C GLY A 50 -4.91 0.31 10.33
N LEU A 51 -5.12 -1.02 10.38
CA LEU A 51 -4.49 -1.97 9.44
C LEU A 51 -4.87 -1.68 7.99
N LEU A 52 -6.16 -1.50 7.71
CA LEU A 52 -6.64 -1.34 6.33
C LEU A 52 -6.15 -0.02 5.72
N VAL A 53 -6.11 1.06 6.51
CA VAL A 53 -5.52 2.35 6.09
C VAL A 53 -4.04 2.18 5.76
N LEU A 54 -3.27 1.51 6.63
CA LEU A 54 -1.85 1.26 6.39
C LEU A 54 -1.60 0.49 5.10
N LEU A 55 -2.36 -0.57 4.86
CA LEU A 55 -2.22 -1.39 3.66
C LEU A 55 -2.66 -0.63 2.41
N ALA A 56 -3.77 0.10 2.47
CA ALA A 56 -4.28 0.87 1.33
C ALA A 56 -3.33 2.01 0.95
N TYR A 57 -2.81 2.74 1.93
CA TYR A 57 -1.83 3.80 1.70
C TYR A 57 -0.51 3.24 1.15
N GLY A 58 0.01 2.17 1.77
CA GLY A 58 1.22 1.51 1.30
C GLY A 58 1.09 0.97 -0.12
N ALA A 59 -0.08 0.42 -0.49
CA ALA A 59 -0.33 -0.06 -1.85
C ALA A 59 -0.30 1.06 -2.89
N ALA A 60 -0.88 2.23 -2.58
CA ALA A 60 -0.85 3.39 -3.46
C ALA A 60 0.59 3.85 -3.74
N LEU A 61 1.42 3.95 -2.70
CA LEU A 61 2.82 4.37 -2.84
C LEU A 61 3.74 3.31 -3.48
N VAL A 62 3.36 2.02 -3.44
CA VAL A 62 4.06 1.00 -4.22
C VAL A 62 3.69 1.11 -5.71
N ALA A 63 2.45 1.46 -6.03
CA ALA A 63 1.99 1.71 -7.41
C ALA A 63 2.60 2.98 -8.00
N GLU A 64 2.66 4.05 -7.21
CA GLU A 64 3.20 5.35 -7.60
C GLU A 64 4.25 5.82 -6.58
N PRO A 65 5.53 5.41 -6.76
CA PRO A 65 6.60 5.79 -5.84
C PRO A 65 6.85 7.29 -5.84
N GLN A 66 6.61 7.94 -4.71
CA GLN A 66 6.92 9.36 -4.50
C GLN A 66 8.24 9.53 -3.73
N PRO A 67 9.02 10.60 -3.97
CA PRO A 67 10.25 10.86 -3.23
C PRO A 67 9.97 11.13 -1.74
N VAL A 68 10.63 10.35 -0.88
CA VAL A 68 10.36 10.15 0.57
C VAL A 68 10.76 11.34 1.47
N ARG A 69 10.79 12.58 0.95
CA ARG A 69 11.21 13.72 1.77
C ARG A 69 10.10 14.02 2.80
N GLU A 70 10.41 13.70 4.06
CA GLU A 70 9.61 13.98 5.26
C GLU A 70 8.28 13.21 5.37
N LEU A 71 8.28 11.92 5.04
CA LEU A 71 7.16 11.06 5.38
C LEU A 71 7.13 10.79 6.89
N ASP A 72 5.97 10.97 7.51
CA ASP A 72 5.57 10.39 8.80
C ASP A 72 6.12 8.94 8.92
N PRO A 73 6.72 8.54 10.06
CA PRO A 73 7.20 7.17 10.29
C PRO A 73 6.20 6.08 9.88
N TRP A 74 4.90 6.31 10.08
CA TRP A 74 3.85 5.37 9.68
C TRP A 74 3.70 5.25 8.17
N ARG A 75 3.86 6.34 7.44
CA ARG A 75 3.85 6.34 5.97
C ARG A 75 5.07 5.62 5.42
N ALA A 76 6.24 5.92 5.97
CA ALA A 76 7.48 5.27 5.56
C ALA A 76 7.43 3.75 5.81
N VAL A 77 6.88 3.31 6.94
CA VAL A 77 6.79 1.88 7.26
C VAL A 77 5.67 1.18 6.49
N ALA A 78 4.57 1.85 6.17
CA ALA A 78 3.49 1.31 5.35
C ALA A 78 4.02 0.83 3.98
N VAL A 79 4.79 1.67 3.30
CA VAL A 79 5.43 1.31 2.01
C VAL A 79 6.34 0.11 2.17
N GLN A 80 7.21 0.15 3.19
CA GLN A 80 8.17 -0.92 3.44
C GLN A 80 7.48 -2.27 3.71
N VAL A 81 6.45 -2.28 4.56
CA VAL A 81 5.68 -3.49 4.90
C VAL A 81 4.94 -4.03 3.68
N VAL A 82 4.18 -3.18 2.96
CA VAL A 82 3.39 -3.61 1.81
C VAL A 82 4.30 -4.12 0.68
N ALA A 83 5.42 -3.43 0.41
CA ALA A 83 6.41 -3.87 -0.58
C ALA A 83 7.14 -5.15 -0.15
N CYS A 84 7.50 -5.30 1.12
CA CYS A 84 8.12 -6.51 1.66
C CYS A 84 7.18 -7.72 1.52
N ASN A 85 5.94 -7.59 1.98
CA ASN A 85 4.90 -8.61 1.83
C ASN A 85 4.62 -8.92 0.35
N GLY A 86 4.59 -7.90 -0.51
CA GLY A 86 4.42 -8.07 -1.95
C GLY A 86 5.55 -8.87 -2.59
N ARG A 87 6.80 -8.58 -2.23
CA ARG A 87 7.99 -9.33 -2.67
C ARG A 87 7.98 -10.78 -2.17
N LEU A 88 7.59 -10.99 -0.91
CA LEU A 88 7.48 -12.30 -0.29
C LEU A 88 6.43 -13.18 -1.01
N LEU A 89 5.22 -12.65 -1.18
CA LEU A 89 4.11 -13.35 -1.85
C LEU A 89 4.41 -13.62 -3.32
N SER A 90 4.98 -12.64 -4.03
CA SER A 90 5.41 -12.80 -5.43
C SER A 90 6.45 -13.90 -5.58
N PHE A 91 7.46 -13.91 -4.71
CA PHE A 91 8.48 -14.94 -4.75
C PHE A 91 7.93 -16.33 -4.35
N GLN A 92 7.06 -16.42 -3.35
CA GLN A 92 6.38 -17.68 -2.99
C GLN A 92 5.55 -18.24 -4.16
N ALA A 93 4.82 -17.38 -4.87
CA ALA A 93 4.01 -17.78 -6.02
C ALA A 93 4.86 -18.27 -7.19
N CYS A 94 6.02 -17.62 -7.44
CA CYS A 94 6.93 -18.02 -8.51
C CYS A 94 7.76 -19.26 -8.18
N SER A 95 8.29 -19.37 -6.96
CA SER A 95 9.24 -20.42 -6.58
C SER A 95 8.59 -21.66 -5.95
N GLY A 96 7.35 -21.53 -5.45
CA GLY A 96 6.74 -22.56 -4.62
C GLY A 96 7.41 -22.74 -3.25
N ASP A 97 8.35 -21.89 -2.84
CA ASP A 97 9.10 -22.02 -1.58
C ASP A 97 8.20 -21.77 -0.36
N ARG A 98 7.71 -22.86 0.23
CA ARG A 98 6.88 -22.85 1.45
C ARG A 98 7.68 -22.63 2.73
N SER A 99 9.02 -22.57 2.68
CA SER A 99 9.86 -22.31 3.86
C SER A 99 9.89 -20.83 4.24
N LEU A 100 9.45 -19.95 3.34
CA LEU A 100 9.35 -18.53 3.62
C LEU A 100 8.24 -18.24 4.64
N PRO A 101 8.44 -17.25 5.52
CA PRO A 101 7.45 -16.92 6.54
C PRO A 101 6.13 -16.42 5.91
N ALA A 102 5.07 -16.39 6.71
CA ALA A 102 3.84 -15.70 6.33
C ALA A 102 4.07 -14.17 6.21
N PRO A 103 3.22 -13.45 5.45
CA PRO A 103 3.28 -11.98 5.38
C PRO A 103 3.29 -11.33 6.76
N LEU A 104 4.08 -10.27 6.91
CA LEU A 104 4.16 -9.45 8.11
C LEU A 104 2.76 -8.95 8.50
N ARG A 105 2.42 -9.14 9.77
CA ARG A 105 1.18 -8.63 10.38
C ARG A 105 1.53 -7.39 11.19
N PRO A 106 1.12 -6.18 10.73
CA PRO A 106 1.62 -4.96 11.36
C PRO A 106 0.87 -4.56 12.64
N THR A 107 -0.31 -5.14 12.88
CA THR A 107 -1.12 -4.88 14.08
C THR A 107 -0.36 -5.18 15.37
N GLY A 108 -0.42 -4.26 16.33
CA GLY A 108 0.25 -4.39 17.63
C GLY A 108 1.76 -4.12 17.62
N LEU A 109 2.33 -3.77 16.47
CA LEU A 109 3.75 -3.42 16.34
C LEU A 109 3.91 -1.92 16.12
N ARG A 110 5.06 -1.41 16.57
CA ARG A 110 5.48 -0.02 16.37
C ARG A 110 6.22 0.15 15.02
N PRO A 111 6.29 1.35 14.44
CA PRO A 111 7.01 1.59 13.19
C PRO A 111 8.47 1.12 13.19
N SER A 112 9.18 1.35 14.30
CA SER A 112 10.57 0.93 14.50
C SER A 112 10.73 -0.60 14.46
N ALA A 113 9.86 -1.31 15.18
CA ALA A 113 9.81 -2.78 15.19
C ALA A 113 9.47 -3.35 13.81
N LEU A 114 8.51 -2.75 13.11
CA LEU A 114 8.15 -3.14 11.74
C LEU A 114 9.29 -2.95 10.76
N THR A 115 10.02 -1.84 10.86
CA THR A 115 11.21 -1.59 10.04
C THR A 115 12.28 -2.66 10.27
N ALA A 116 12.49 -3.06 11.53
CA ALA A 116 13.43 -4.13 11.86
C ALA A 116 13.00 -5.50 11.31
N GLU A 117 11.70 -5.82 11.39
CA GLU A 117 11.15 -7.06 10.82
C GLU A 117 11.22 -7.10 9.29
N VAL A 118 10.97 -5.98 8.61
CA VAL A 118 11.16 -5.87 7.15
C VAL A 118 12.59 -6.23 6.75
N ARG A 119 13.60 -5.75 7.48
CA ARG A 119 15.01 -6.11 7.21
C ARG A 119 15.26 -7.60 7.36
N ARG A 120 14.74 -8.23 8.42
CA ARG A 120 14.86 -9.69 8.65
C ARG A 120 14.20 -10.49 7.52
N TYR A 121 13.07 -10.02 7.01
CA TYR A 121 12.39 -10.66 5.87
C TYR A 121 13.19 -10.49 4.57
N ASP A 122 13.78 -9.33 4.34
CA ASP A 122 14.62 -9.07 3.16
C ASP A 122 15.87 -9.95 3.14
N ASP A 123 16.49 -10.22 4.29
CA ASP A 123 17.60 -11.17 4.41
C ASP A 123 17.17 -12.60 4.06
N ARG A 124 16.03 -13.05 4.61
CA ARG A 124 15.46 -14.38 4.31
C ARG A 124 15.09 -14.53 2.85
N LEU A 125 14.50 -13.50 2.25
CA LEU A 125 14.14 -13.48 0.82
C LEU A 125 15.38 -13.55 -0.06
N SER A 126 16.46 -12.87 0.33
CA SER A 126 17.74 -12.91 -0.38
C SER A 126 18.35 -14.32 -0.36
N GLN A 127 18.32 -14.99 0.79
CA GLN A 127 18.75 -16.39 0.91
C GLN A 127 17.87 -17.35 0.08
N ALA A 128 16.54 -17.16 0.10
CA ALA A 128 15.61 -17.98 -0.68
C ALA A 128 15.84 -17.82 -2.19
N ARG A 129 16.07 -16.60 -2.67
CA ARG A 129 16.46 -16.32 -4.06
C ARG A 129 17.75 -17.02 -4.46
N GLN A 130 18.74 -17.06 -3.56
CA GLN A 130 19.99 -17.75 -3.84
C GLN A 130 19.78 -19.27 -3.98
N ARG A 131 18.94 -19.87 -3.13
CA ARG A 131 18.56 -21.30 -3.25
C ARG A 131 17.80 -21.56 -4.55
N TYR A 132 16.77 -20.78 -4.83
CA TYR A 132 15.95 -20.91 -6.03
C TYR A 132 16.80 -20.79 -7.32
N ARG A 133 17.74 -19.84 -7.36
CA ARG A 133 18.70 -19.71 -8.47
C ARG A 133 19.48 -21.02 -8.73
N ARG A 134 19.90 -21.73 -7.67
CA ARG A 134 20.61 -23.02 -7.80
C ARG A 134 19.66 -24.10 -8.35
N THR A 135 18.43 -24.16 -7.84
CA THR A 135 17.39 -25.09 -8.34
C THR A 135 17.10 -24.85 -9.82
N CYS A 136 16.82 -23.61 -10.23
CA CYS A 136 16.58 -23.29 -11.64
C CYS A 136 17.79 -23.57 -12.52
N ALA A 137 19.01 -23.44 -12.01
CA ALA A 137 20.21 -23.83 -12.77
C ALA A 137 20.27 -25.34 -12.99
N ALA A 138 19.92 -26.15 -11.98
CA ALA A 138 19.86 -27.60 -12.12
C ALA A 138 18.75 -28.04 -13.10
N GLU A 139 17.55 -27.47 -12.98
CA GLU A 139 16.43 -27.73 -13.91
C GLU A 139 16.76 -27.27 -15.34
N ALA A 140 17.41 -26.11 -15.50
CA ALA A 140 17.88 -25.67 -16.80
C ALA A 140 18.86 -26.66 -17.44
N LEU A 141 19.76 -27.28 -16.67
CA LEU A 141 20.64 -28.33 -17.19
C LEU A 141 19.87 -29.60 -17.58
N GLN A 142 18.80 -29.94 -16.87
CA GLN A 142 17.92 -31.06 -17.24
C GLN A 142 17.20 -30.80 -18.56
N LEU A 143 16.71 -29.58 -18.79
CA LEU A 143 16.11 -29.18 -20.07
C LEU A 143 17.09 -29.23 -21.24
N LEU A 144 18.40 -29.14 -20.96
CA LEU A 144 19.46 -29.24 -21.94
C LEU A 144 20.01 -30.67 -22.12
N ALA A 145 19.45 -31.67 -21.44
CA ALA A 145 19.96 -33.04 -21.45
C ALA A 145 20.00 -33.68 -22.85
N ASP A 146 19.09 -33.27 -23.73
CA ASP A 146 19.00 -33.78 -25.11
C ASP A 146 20.03 -33.13 -26.06
N LEU A 147 20.80 -32.14 -25.60
CA LEU A 147 21.87 -31.57 -26.41
C LEU A 147 23.04 -32.55 -26.57
N PRO A 148 23.83 -32.42 -27.67
CA PRO A 148 25.07 -33.16 -27.81
C PRO A 148 25.99 -32.97 -26.60
N PRO A 149 26.86 -33.93 -26.27
CA PRO A 149 27.64 -33.94 -25.03
C PRO A 149 28.55 -32.71 -24.90
N THR A 150 29.12 -32.22 -26.00
CA THR A 150 30.08 -31.11 -25.97
C THR A 150 29.44 -29.76 -25.54
N PRO A 151 28.29 -29.33 -26.08
CA PRO A 151 27.51 -28.22 -25.51
C PRO A 151 27.07 -28.44 -24.06
N LEU A 152 26.62 -29.64 -23.71
CA LEU A 152 26.11 -29.95 -22.37
C LEU A 152 27.23 -29.84 -21.30
N ASP A 153 28.42 -30.35 -21.58
CA ASP A 153 29.57 -30.25 -20.68
C ASP A 153 29.99 -28.80 -20.46
N LYS A 154 29.93 -27.96 -21.51
CA LYS A 154 30.19 -26.52 -21.39
C LYS A 154 29.11 -25.82 -20.55
N ALA A 155 27.85 -26.20 -20.68
CA ALA A 155 26.78 -25.67 -19.85
C ALA A 155 26.97 -26.05 -18.36
N ARG A 156 27.37 -27.30 -18.06
CA ARG A 156 27.71 -27.77 -16.70
C ARG A 156 28.88 -26.99 -16.10
N GLN A 157 29.97 -26.81 -16.87
CA GLN A 157 31.12 -26.01 -16.42
C GLN A 157 30.77 -24.55 -16.10
N LEU A 158 29.76 -23.99 -16.79
CA LEU A 158 29.29 -22.62 -16.54
C LEU A 158 28.45 -22.49 -15.27
N THR A 159 27.79 -23.55 -14.81
CA THR A 159 26.94 -23.54 -13.62
C THR A 159 27.67 -23.94 -12.34
N GLU A 160 28.67 -24.82 -12.43
CA GLU A 160 29.43 -25.36 -11.28
C GLU A 160 30.41 -24.35 -10.65
N GLY A 161 30.67 -23.22 -11.31
CA GLY A 161 31.53 -22.16 -10.76
C GLY A 161 33.02 -22.53 -10.59
N GLY A 162 33.42 -23.76 -10.95
CA GLY A 162 34.74 -24.33 -10.73
C GLY A 162 35.80 -24.06 -11.81
N GLY A 163 35.64 -23.03 -12.63
CA GLY A 163 36.61 -22.71 -13.66
C GLY A 163 37.70 -21.77 -13.16
N SER A 164 38.91 -22.32 -12.93
CA SER A 164 40.21 -21.66 -12.72
C SER A 164 40.27 -20.22 -13.21
N ALA A 165 40.86 -19.34 -12.38
CA ALA A 165 41.11 -17.93 -12.61
C ALA A 165 42.15 -17.66 -13.72
N GLU A 166 42.13 -18.42 -14.81
CA GLU A 166 43.04 -18.25 -15.94
C GLU A 166 42.37 -17.36 -17.00
N SER A 167 42.82 -16.10 -16.96
CA SER A 167 42.48 -14.97 -17.84
C SER A 167 41.12 -14.31 -17.62
N ALA A 168 41.11 -13.29 -16.74
CA ALA A 168 40.00 -12.34 -16.53
C ALA A 168 39.54 -11.57 -17.79
N ALA A 169 40.28 -11.67 -18.90
CA ALA A 169 40.03 -10.98 -20.16
C ALA A 169 39.43 -11.86 -21.28
N GLY A 170 39.38 -13.20 -21.12
CA GLY A 170 38.94 -14.12 -22.18
C GLY A 170 37.42 -14.18 -22.42
N LEU A 171 37.03 -14.78 -23.55
CA LEU A 171 35.63 -15.04 -23.92
C LEU A 171 34.86 -15.78 -22.81
N GLY A 172 35.49 -16.78 -22.17
CA GLY A 172 34.92 -17.51 -21.04
C GLY A 172 34.54 -16.61 -19.87
N ALA A 173 35.42 -15.68 -19.47
CA ALA A 173 35.13 -14.70 -18.44
C ALA A 173 33.99 -13.75 -18.86
N ARG A 174 33.95 -13.30 -20.12
CA ARG A 174 32.85 -12.48 -20.65
C ARG A 174 31.51 -13.22 -20.59
N VAL A 175 31.44 -14.47 -21.04
CA VAL A 175 30.22 -15.30 -21.01
C VAL A 175 29.73 -15.52 -19.58
N ARG A 176 30.63 -15.90 -18.65
CA ARG A 176 30.30 -16.06 -17.22
C ARG A 176 29.76 -14.75 -16.62
N ARG A 177 30.40 -13.61 -16.90
CA ARG A 177 29.92 -12.30 -16.45
C ARG A 177 28.52 -11.99 -16.96
N ARG A 178 28.18 -12.34 -18.20
CA ARG A 178 26.83 -12.14 -18.75
C ARG A 178 25.79 -13.00 -18.05
N LEU A 179 26.08 -14.28 -17.86
CA LEU A 179 25.17 -15.20 -17.15
C LEU A 179 25.01 -14.83 -15.66
N ALA A 180 26.05 -14.27 -15.03
CA ALA A 180 25.99 -13.84 -13.64
C ALA A 180 25.00 -12.68 -13.39
N VAL A 181 24.65 -11.93 -14.44
CA VAL A 181 23.70 -10.81 -14.39
C VAL A 181 22.24 -11.26 -14.58
N LEU A 182 21.98 -12.52 -14.91
CA LEU A 182 20.62 -13.05 -14.96
C LEU A 182 19.92 -12.86 -13.61
N GLU A 183 18.69 -12.35 -13.65
CA GLU A 183 17.89 -12.16 -12.45
C GLU A 183 17.73 -13.50 -11.68
N PRO A 184 17.69 -13.47 -10.34
CA PRO A 184 17.52 -14.69 -9.55
C PRO A 184 16.22 -15.45 -9.85
N GLU A 185 15.19 -14.72 -10.30
CA GLU A 185 13.84 -15.21 -10.55
C GLU A 185 13.61 -15.62 -12.03
N THR A 186 14.66 -15.64 -12.86
CA THR A 186 14.57 -16.15 -14.24
C THR A 186 14.14 -17.61 -14.26
N SER A 187 13.17 -17.94 -15.12
CA SER A 187 12.62 -19.31 -15.22
C SER A 187 13.67 -20.32 -15.69
N PRO A 188 13.46 -21.62 -15.43
CA PRO A 188 14.35 -22.68 -15.92
C PRO A 188 14.52 -22.65 -17.44
N GLU A 189 13.46 -22.38 -18.22
CA GLU A 189 13.47 -22.36 -19.69
C GLU A 189 14.29 -21.20 -20.25
N ASP A 190 14.09 -19.99 -19.71
CA ASP A 190 14.85 -18.80 -20.09
C ASP A 190 16.34 -18.99 -19.72
N ARG A 191 16.61 -19.59 -18.55
CA ARG A 191 17.96 -19.91 -18.10
C ARG A 191 18.62 -20.97 -18.98
N ALA A 192 17.89 -22.01 -19.39
CA ALA A 192 18.36 -23.03 -20.32
C ALA A 192 18.72 -22.42 -21.67
N SER A 193 17.85 -21.57 -22.22
CA SER A 193 18.09 -20.86 -23.48
C SER A 193 19.36 -19.99 -23.43
N ALA A 194 19.57 -19.27 -22.33
CA ALA A 194 20.78 -18.47 -22.12
C ALA A 194 22.04 -19.34 -21.95
N LEU A 195 21.95 -20.46 -21.22
CA LEU A 195 23.04 -21.42 -21.05
C LEU A 195 23.42 -22.10 -22.37
N GLU A 196 22.44 -22.43 -23.20
CA GLU A 196 22.68 -23.00 -24.52
C GLU A 196 23.43 -22.02 -25.43
N LEU A 197 22.99 -20.76 -25.52
CA LEU A 197 23.70 -19.73 -26.28
C LEU A 197 25.13 -19.54 -25.78
N ALA A 198 25.32 -19.57 -24.47
CA ALA A 198 26.64 -19.50 -23.84
C ALA A 198 27.52 -20.70 -24.20
N ALA A 199 26.99 -21.92 -24.11
CA ALA A 199 27.70 -23.14 -24.48
C ALA A 199 28.09 -23.16 -25.97
N ARG A 200 27.18 -22.72 -26.85
CA ARG A 200 27.45 -22.55 -28.29
C ARG A 200 28.53 -21.51 -28.54
N ALA A 201 28.54 -20.39 -27.83
CA ALA A 201 29.59 -19.37 -27.95
C ALA A 201 30.97 -19.92 -27.60
N LEU A 202 31.07 -20.71 -26.53
CA LEU A 202 32.31 -21.39 -26.13
C LEU A 202 32.67 -22.56 -27.04
N GLY A 203 31.72 -23.11 -27.79
CA GLY A 203 31.89 -24.18 -28.78
C GLY A 203 32.16 -23.73 -30.20
N ALA A 204 32.13 -22.43 -30.47
CA ALA A 204 32.32 -21.90 -31.81
C ALA A 204 33.75 -22.17 -32.31
N LYS A 205 33.86 -22.61 -33.57
CA LYS A 205 35.15 -22.94 -34.22
C LYS A 205 35.94 -21.71 -34.69
N SER A 206 35.33 -20.52 -34.69
CA SER A 206 35.98 -19.26 -35.09
C SER A 206 35.73 -18.16 -34.07
N GLY A 207 36.70 -17.25 -33.93
CA GLY A 207 36.61 -16.10 -33.02
C GLY A 207 35.45 -15.16 -33.35
N ALA A 208 35.17 -14.95 -34.65
CA ALA A 208 34.05 -14.13 -35.11
C ALA A 208 32.68 -14.74 -34.73
N ALA A 209 32.51 -16.05 -34.91
CA ALA A 209 31.28 -16.74 -34.52
C ALA A 209 31.09 -16.75 -32.98
N ALA A 210 32.18 -16.94 -32.23
CA ALA A 210 32.18 -16.83 -30.77
C ALA A 210 31.76 -15.44 -30.30
N ALA A 211 32.30 -14.37 -30.90
CA ALA A 211 31.94 -13.00 -30.57
C ALA A 211 30.48 -12.69 -30.89
N ALA A 212 29.99 -13.06 -32.08
CA ALA A 212 28.60 -12.87 -32.48
C ALA A 212 27.62 -13.60 -31.54
N LEU A 213 27.93 -14.83 -31.11
CA LEU A 213 27.11 -15.57 -30.15
C LEU A 213 27.15 -14.94 -28.74
N ALA A 214 28.31 -14.41 -28.31
CA ALA A 214 28.42 -13.69 -27.04
C ALA A 214 27.62 -12.38 -27.04
N ASP A 215 27.53 -11.69 -28.16
CA ASP A 215 26.69 -10.49 -28.32
C ASP A 215 25.20 -10.84 -28.34
N ARG A 216 24.82 -11.92 -29.03
CA ARG A 216 23.45 -12.47 -28.96
C ARG A 216 23.06 -12.87 -27.55
N LEU A 217 23.97 -13.51 -26.79
CA LEU A 217 23.77 -13.81 -25.38
C LEU A 217 23.54 -12.53 -24.56
N ALA A 218 24.30 -11.46 -24.81
CA ALA A 218 24.12 -10.20 -24.11
C ALA A 218 22.76 -9.55 -24.38
N THR A 219 22.22 -9.69 -25.60
CA THR A 219 20.85 -9.24 -25.93
C THR A 219 19.81 -10.12 -25.26
N ALA A 220 19.93 -11.46 -25.36
CA ALA A 220 19.01 -12.39 -24.73
C ALA A 220 18.93 -12.19 -23.20
N VAL A 221 20.06 -12.05 -22.51
CA VAL A 221 20.10 -11.78 -21.06
C VAL A 221 19.39 -10.47 -20.71
N ARG A 222 19.54 -9.42 -21.52
CA ARG A 222 18.84 -8.14 -21.30
C ARG A 222 17.33 -8.28 -21.44
N GLU A 223 16.88 -8.98 -22.49
CA GLU A 223 15.46 -9.22 -22.75
C GLU A 223 14.82 -10.09 -21.66
N ILE A 224 15.47 -11.21 -21.31
CA ILE A 224 15.06 -12.10 -20.20
C ILE A 224 14.94 -11.31 -18.90
N ASN A 225 15.95 -10.49 -18.56
CA ASN A 225 15.92 -9.67 -17.35
C ASN A 225 14.81 -8.62 -17.40
N ALA A 226 14.55 -8.00 -18.56
CA ALA A 226 13.46 -7.04 -18.70
C ALA A 226 12.10 -7.69 -18.47
N VAL A 227 11.86 -8.87 -19.07
CA VAL A 227 10.63 -9.66 -18.87
C VAL A 227 10.49 -10.09 -17.42
N THR A 228 11.57 -10.63 -16.82
CA THR A 228 11.57 -11.10 -15.42
C THR A 228 11.27 -9.95 -14.46
N ARG A 229 11.92 -8.79 -14.63
CA ARG A 229 11.66 -7.59 -13.81
C ARG A 229 10.24 -7.08 -13.96
N ARG A 230 9.70 -7.06 -15.19
CA ARG A 230 8.32 -6.64 -15.45
C ARG A 230 7.33 -7.57 -14.75
N ARG A 231 7.49 -8.89 -14.89
CA ARG A 231 6.64 -9.89 -14.21
C ARG A 231 6.72 -9.74 -12.70
N ARG A 232 7.93 -9.62 -12.14
CA ARG A 232 8.16 -9.38 -10.70
C ARG A 232 7.45 -8.11 -10.23
N GLY A 233 7.60 -7.00 -10.94
CA GLY A 233 6.96 -5.73 -10.60
C GLY A 233 5.43 -5.84 -10.61
N GLN A 234 4.85 -6.43 -11.65
CA GLN A 234 3.41 -6.67 -11.74
C GLN A 234 2.89 -7.58 -10.61
N ALA A 235 3.62 -8.65 -10.29
CA ALA A 235 3.26 -9.56 -9.20
C ALA A 235 3.35 -8.90 -7.82
N VAL A 236 4.36 -8.06 -7.57
CA VAL A 236 4.48 -7.26 -6.34
C VAL A 236 3.31 -6.29 -6.20
N LEU A 237 2.94 -5.59 -7.28
CA LEU A 237 1.78 -4.70 -7.29
C LEU A 237 0.47 -5.45 -7.06
N ALA A 238 0.26 -6.57 -7.75
CA ALA A 238 -0.91 -7.40 -7.53
C ALA A 238 -1.00 -7.90 -6.08
N ALA A 239 0.13 -8.31 -5.49
CA ALA A 239 0.20 -8.70 -4.09
C ALA A 239 -0.07 -7.53 -3.12
N ALA A 240 0.32 -6.31 -3.46
CA ALA A 240 -0.01 -5.12 -2.67
C ALA A 240 -1.53 -4.90 -2.61
N TYR A 241 -2.22 -4.91 -3.76
CA TYR A 241 -3.68 -4.79 -3.80
C TYR A 241 -4.40 -5.96 -3.13
N LEU A 242 -3.90 -7.19 -3.28
CA LEU A 242 -4.47 -8.37 -2.61
C LEU A 242 -4.42 -8.26 -1.08
N GLN A 243 -3.39 -7.62 -0.51
CA GLN A 243 -3.34 -7.38 0.93
C GLN A 243 -4.50 -6.50 1.39
N VAL A 244 -4.83 -5.44 0.65
CA VAL A 244 -5.95 -4.53 0.94
C VAL A 244 -7.28 -5.28 0.86
N ILE A 245 -7.51 -6.01 -0.25
CA ILE A 245 -8.76 -6.76 -0.47
C ILE A 245 -8.99 -7.79 0.65
N ARG A 246 -7.94 -8.53 1.03
CA ARG A 246 -8.04 -9.55 2.09
C ARG A 246 -8.24 -8.92 3.47
N ALA A 247 -7.59 -7.80 3.77
CA ALA A 247 -7.77 -7.09 5.03
C ALA A 247 -9.16 -6.48 5.19
N ALA A 248 -9.81 -6.08 4.09
CA ALA A 248 -11.18 -5.58 4.12
C ALA A 248 -12.21 -6.65 4.55
N GLY A 249 -11.86 -7.94 4.52
CA GLY A 249 -12.63 -9.02 5.15
C GLY A 249 -14.03 -9.25 4.58
N ARG A 250 -14.37 -8.66 3.43
CA ARG A 250 -15.70 -8.80 2.80
C ARG A 250 -15.67 -9.88 1.73
N PRO A 251 -16.39 -11.00 1.91
CA PRO A 251 -16.70 -11.87 0.80
C PRO A 251 -17.82 -11.22 -0.03
N THR A 252 -17.66 -11.28 -1.37
CA THR A 252 -18.67 -11.10 -2.45
C THR A 252 -18.71 -9.76 -3.23
N ALA A 253 -19.06 -9.86 -4.53
CA ALA A 253 -18.94 -8.95 -5.70
C ALA A 253 -17.57 -8.91 -6.42
N ASP A 254 -16.46 -8.71 -5.71
CA ASP A 254 -15.13 -8.47 -6.32
C ASP A 254 -14.26 -9.73 -6.47
N GLY A 255 -14.83 -10.93 -6.28
CA GLY A 255 -14.09 -12.19 -6.41
C GLY A 255 -13.46 -12.39 -7.79
N TRP A 256 -13.98 -11.71 -8.83
CA TRP A 256 -13.34 -11.69 -10.14
C TRP A 256 -12.01 -10.94 -10.12
N LEU A 257 -11.94 -9.80 -9.43
CA LEU A 257 -10.75 -8.95 -9.32
C LEU A 257 -9.68 -9.67 -8.49
N GLU A 258 -10.07 -10.26 -7.35
CA GLU A 258 -9.15 -11.07 -6.55
C GLU A 258 -8.58 -12.23 -7.37
N ARG A 259 -9.41 -13.00 -8.08
CA ARG A 259 -8.95 -14.09 -8.97
C ARG A 259 -8.00 -13.61 -10.06
N ARG A 260 -8.27 -12.44 -10.67
CA ARG A 260 -7.40 -11.84 -11.68
C ARG A 260 -6.06 -11.42 -11.09
N LEU A 261 -6.05 -10.78 -9.93
CA LEU A 261 -4.80 -10.41 -9.23
C LEU A 261 -4.00 -11.63 -8.77
N ILE A 262 -4.67 -12.70 -8.32
CA ILE A 262 -4.03 -13.99 -8.05
C ILE A 262 -3.41 -14.57 -9.32
N SER A 263 -4.10 -14.49 -10.47
CA SER A 263 -3.55 -14.94 -11.74
C SER A 263 -2.31 -14.14 -12.15
N VAL A 264 -2.31 -12.82 -11.96
CA VAL A 264 -1.11 -11.98 -12.16
C VAL A 264 0.02 -12.37 -11.22
N LEU A 265 -0.29 -12.59 -9.94
CA LEU A 265 0.69 -12.99 -8.92
C LEU A 265 1.42 -14.28 -9.30
N HIS A 266 0.72 -15.25 -9.90
CA HIS A 266 1.28 -16.52 -10.36
C HIS A 266 1.79 -16.49 -11.81
N GLY A 267 1.82 -15.31 -12.45
CA GLY A 267 2.29 -15.15 -13.83
C GLY A 267 1.35 -15.69 -14.92
N GLY A 268 0.13 -16.10 -14.57
CA GLY A 268 -0.90 -16.55 -15.52
C GLY A 268 -1.60 -15.42 -16.27
N ALA A 269 -1.43 -14.17 -15.84
CA ALA A 269 -1.94 -12.97 -16.50
C ALA A 269 -0.99 -11.78 -16.32
N THR A 270 -1.15 -10.75 -17.15
CA THR A 270 -0.46 -9.47 -16.98
C THR A 270 -1.34 -8.45 -16.26
N LEU A 271 -0.75 -7.62 -15.40
CA LEU A 271 -1.43 -6.44 -14.87
C LEU A 271 -1.56 -5.39 -15.97
N ASN A 272 -2.73 -5.32 -16.60
CA ASN A 272 -3.06 -4.29 -17.60
C ASN A 272 -3.66 -3.05 -16.92
N ALA A 273 -3.87 -1.98 -17.71
CA ALA A 273 -4.40 -0.71 -17.20
C ALA A 273 -5.79 -0.89 -16.57
N ASP A 274 -6.71 -1.60 -17.23
CA ASP A 274 -8.07 -1.80 -16.70
C ASP A 274 -8.09 -2.52 -15.34
N LEU A 275 -7.24 -3.54 -15.17
CA LEU A 275 -7.13 -4.28 -13.92
C LEU A 275 -6.48 -3.43 -12.82
N LEU A 276 -5.47 -2.63 -13.17
CA LEU A 276 -4.84 -1.68 -12.25
C LEU A 276 -5.85 -0.62 -11.79
N ASP A 277 -6.58 0.00 -12.71
CA ASP A 277 -7.61 1.00 -12.41
C ASP A 277 -8.74 0.43 -11.55
N ALA A 278 -9.15 -0.83 -11.81
CA ALA A 278 -10.16 -1.51 -11.00
C ALA A 278 -9.65 -1.75 -9.57
N ALA A 279 -8.40 -2.19 -9.42
CA ALA A 279 -7.77 -2.39 -8.13
C ALA A 279 -7.61 -1.07 -7.36
N GLU A 280 -7.23 0.00 -8.05
CA GLU A 280 -7.05 1.33 -7.46
C GLU A 280 -8.37 1.93 -6.99
N ARG A 281 -9.43 1.88 -7.81
CA ARG A 281 -10.77 2.32 -7.38
C ARG A 281 -11.26 1.57 -6.15
N LEU A 282 -10.97 0.28 -6.05
CA LEU A 282 -11.36 -0.52 -4.90
C LEU A 282 -10.52 -0.17 -3.66
N ARG A 283 -9.20 0.02 -3.82
CA ARG A 283 -8.28 0.47 -2.77
C ARG A 283 -8.76 1.79 -2.16
N VAL A 284 -9.05 2.80 -2.97
CA VAL A 284 -9.58 4.11 -2.53
C VAL A 284 -10.86 3.94 -1.72
N ARG A 285 -11.82 3.15 -2.20
CA ARG A 285 -13.09 2.91 -1.48
C ARG A 285 -12.88 2.25 -0.12
N TYR A 286 -11.92 1.33 -0.02
CA TYR A 286 -11.59 0.67 1.24
C TYR A 286 -10.82 1.59 2.18
N GLU A 287 -9.93 2.44 1.68
CA GLU A 287 -9.26 3.49 2.45
C GLU A 287 -10.27 4.46 3.05
N GLU A 288 -11.12 5.10 2.23
CA GLU A 288 -12.15 6.05 2.67
C GLU A 288 -13.07 5.45 3.74
N ARG A 289 -13.44 4.17 3.56
CA ARG A 289 -14.26 3.45 4.52
C ARG A 289 -13.52 3.19 5.82
N ALA A 290 -12.27 2.74 5.76
CA ALA A 290 -11.45 2.46 6.92
C ALA A 290 -11.18 3.72 7.74
N GLU A 291 -10.92 4.84 7.06
CA GLU A 291 -10.78 6.15 7.70
C GLU A 291 -12.08 6.58 8.39
N GLN A 292 -13.23 6.41 7.74
CA GLN A 292 -14.53 6.68 8.37
C GLN A 292 -14.76 5.80 9.60
N GLU A 293 -14.49 4.50 9.53
CA GLU A 293 -14.65 3.58 10.66
C GLU A 293 -13.68 3.90 11.81
N TYR A 294 -12.42 4.24 11.52
CA TYR A 294 -11.43 4.63 12.52
C TYR A 294 -11.79 5.95 13.21
N LEU A 295 -12.26 6.95 12.44
CA LEU A 295 -12.71 8.22 13.00
C LEU A 295 -13.94 8.03 13.89
N LEU A 296 -14.91 7.21 13.46
CA LEU A 296 -16.08 6.87 14.28
C LEU A 296 -15.69 6.17 15.58
N ASP A 297 -14.74 5.23 15.55
CA ASP A 297 -14.26 4.52 16.74
C ASP A 297 -13.55 5.47 17.73
N ARG A 298 -12.72 6.39 17.24
CA ARG A 298 -12.08 7.39 18.11
C ARG A 298 -13.07 8.38 18.70
N VAL A 299 -14.05 8.80 17.92
CA VAL A 299 -15.13 9.66 18.37
C VAL A 299 -15.97 8.93 19.43
N GLN A 300 -16.31 7.66 19.20
CA GLN A 300 -17.00 6.81 20.18
C GLN A 300 -16.21 6.65 21.46
N GLY A 301 -14.91 6.33 21.41
CA GLY A 301 -14.07 6.21 22.60
C GLY A 301 -13.86 7.53 23.35
N HIS A 302 -14.06 8.69 22.72
CA HIS A 302 -14.12 9.97 23.41
C HIS A 302 -15.46 10.14 24.15
N PHE A 303 -16.56 9.69 23.53
CA PHE A 303 -17.89 9.75 24.11
C PHE A 303 -18.11 8.76 25.25
N ASP A 304 -17.60 7.53 25.14
CA ASP A 304 -17.65 6.54 26.21
C ASP A 304 -16.98 7.06 27.48
N ARG A 305 -15.84 7.75 27.33
CA ARG A 305 -15.15 8.44 28.44
C ARG A 305 -15.94 9.62 29.01
N SER A 306 -16.87 10.17 28.23
CA SER A 306 -17.74 11.29 28.62
C SER A 306 -19.16 10.85 29.02
N GLY A 307 -19.44 9.54 29.04
CA GLY A 307 -20.78 9.01 29.37
C GLY A 307 -21.85 9.22 28.27
N VAL A 308 -21.43 9.41 27.02
CA VAL A 308 -22.29 9.57 25.83
C VAL A 308 -22.14 8.34 24.93
N THR A 309 -23.24 7.83 24.40
CA THR A 309 -23.27 6.67 23.49
C THR A 309 -23.69 7.10 22.08
N LEU A 310 -23.02 6.58 21.05
CA LEU A 310 -23.29 6.91 19.64
C LEU A 310 -23.88 5.69 18.93
N GLU A 311 -25.08 5.84 18.39
CA GLU A 311 -25.72 4.85 17.54
C GLU A 311 -25.70 5.36 16.09
N VAL A 312 -24.95 4.69 15.21
CA VAL A 312 -24.94 5.02 13.77
C VAL A 312 -26.04 4.21 13.09
N ASP A 313 -27.08 4.88 12.58
CA ASP A 313 -28.07 4.19 11.76
C ASP A 313 -27.48 3.93 10.37
N ARG A 314 -27.30 2.63 10.07
CA ARG A 314 -26.74 2.14 8.81
C ARG A 314 -27.82 1.64 7.84
N ARG A 315 -29.11 1.67 8.21
CA ARG A 315 -30.21 1.10 7.42
C ARG A 315 -30.82 2.09 6.43
N ASP A 316 -30.80 3.39 6.73
CA ASP A 316 -31.37 4.41 5.85
C ASP A 316 -30.35 5.07 4.94
N ALA A 317 -30.78 5.40 3.71
CA ALA A 317 -30.00 6.14 2.71
C ALA A 317 -29.57 7.54 3.19
N ARG A 318 -30.12 8.02 4.31
CA ARG A 318 -29.67 9.21 5.03
C ARG A 318 -28.77 8.76 6.18
N ARG A 319 -27.46 8.74 5.95
CA ARG A 319 -26.45 8.45 6.99
C ARG A 319 -26.64 9.43 8.16
N GLY A 320 -27.24 8.94 9.24
CA GLY A 320 -27.49 9.68 10.47
C GLY A 320 -26.71 9.09 11.64
N VAL A 321 -26.20 9.95 12.52
CA VAL A 321 -25.56 9.58 13.78
C VAL A 321 -26.47 10.00 14.92
N LEU A 322 -27.05 9.05 15.65
CA LEU A 322 -27.80 9.33 16.86
C LEU A 322 -26.83 9.37 18.05
N LEU A 323 -26.74 10.52 18.71
CA LEU A 323 -26.03 10.70 19.97
C LEU A 323 -27.03 10.56 21.12
N SER A 324 -26.76 9.70 22.09
CA SER A 324 -27.58 9.55 23.29
C SER A 324 -26.71 9.79 24.53
N GLY A 325 -27.14 10.69 25.42
CA GLY A 325 -26.46 10.98 26.69
C GLY A 325 -27.47 11.21 27.83
N ARG A 326 -26.98 11.50 29.03
CA ARG A 326 -27.83 11.77 30.22
C ARG A 326 -28.85 12.90 29.99
N SER A 327 -28.53 13.83 29.10
CA SER A 327 -29.32 15.01 28.74
C SER A 327 -30.21 14.82 27.50
N GLY A 328 -30.34 13.59 26.97
CA GLY A 328 -31.28 13.27 25.89
C GLY A 328 -30.62 12.66 24.65
N ARG A 329 -31.40 12.60 23.55
CA ARG A 329 -30.97 12.03 22.26
C ARG A 329 -30.94 13.09 21.17
N VAL A 330 -29.90 13.10 20.35
CA VAL A 330 -29.68 14.07 19.26
C VAL A 330 -29.38 13.32 17.96
N LEU A 331 -30.19 13.50 16.92
CA LEU A 331 -29.94 12.90 15.60
C LEU A 331 -29.13 13.87 14.73
N LEU A 332 -28.02 13.40 14.18
CA LEU A 332 -27.15 14.13 13.27
C LEU A 332 -27.22 13.52 11.87
N ALA A 333 -28.03 14.08 10.98
CA ALA A 333 -28.14 13.63 9.60
C ALA A 333 -27.51 14.66 8.66
N ALA A 334 -26.59 14.22 7.79
CA ALA A 334 -25.92 15.09 6.80
C ALA A 334 -25.19 16.34 7.37
N GLY A 335 -24.84 16.33 8.66
CA GLY A 335 -24.22 17.47 9.35
C GLY A 335 -25.22 18.41 10.03
N GLU A 336 -26.51 18.10 9.97
CA GLU A 336 -27.58 18.87 10.63
C GLU A 336 -28.12 18.11 11.84
N VAL A 337 -28.44 18.84 12.91
CA VAL A 337 -29.19 18.30 14.04
C VAL A 337 -30.65 18.23 13.62
N THR A 338 -31.20 17.04 13.43
CA THR A 338 -32.57 16.83 12.93
C THR A 338 -33.55 16.38 13.99
N GLY A 339 -33.12 16.24 15.26
CA GLY A 339 -33.98 15.95 16.39
C GLY A 339 -33.26 16.06 17.73
N GLY A 340 -33.98 16.53 18.76
CA GLY A 340 -33.55 16.70 20.16
C GLY A 340 -34.77 16.83 21.08
N PRO A 341 -34.66 16.60 22.40
CA PRO A 341 -35.79 16.79 23.31
C PRO A 341 -36.28 18.25 23.30
N PRO A 342 -37.60 18.50 23.32
CA PRO A 342 -38.15 19.85 23.33
C PRO A 342 -37.80 20.54 24.66
N GLY A 343 -37.15 21.71 24.60
CA GLY A 343 -36.91 22.57 25.76
C GLY A 343 -35.46 22.67 26.23
N ASP A 344 -34.61 21.70 25.91
CA ASP A 344 -33.16 21.77 26.12
C ASP A 344 -32.47 21.61 24.76
N GLY A 345 -32.08 22.74 24.16
CA GLY A 345 -31.19 22.69 23.00
C GLY A 345 -29.90 21.92 23.35
N PRO A 346 -29.03 21.60 22.37
CA PRO A 346 -27.70 21.06 22.65
C PRO A 346 -26.83 22.15 23.33
N THR A 347 -27.11 22.43 24.59
CA THR A 347 -26.45 23.43 25.44
C THR A 347 -25.35 22.80 26.28
N SER A 348 -25.34 21.47 26.44
CA SER A 348 -24.18 20.83 27.04
C SER A 348 -22.97 21.03 26.14
N HIS A 349 -21.90 21.55 26.72
CA HIS A 349 -20.60 21.73 26.07
C HIS A 349 -20.13 20.41 25.40
N GLU A 350 -20.50 19.27 25.98
CA GLU A 350 -20.24 17.93 25.48
C GLU A 350 -20.92 17.67 24.13
N PHE A 351 -22.20 18.02 23.95
CA PHE A 351 -22.91 17.87 22.67
C PHE A 351 -22.38 18.81 21.58
N ARG A 352 -21.96 20.03 21.93
CA ARG A 352 -21.33 20.94 20.95
C ARG A 352 -19.95 20.44 20.52
N ARG A 353 -19.14 19.95 21.46
CA ARG A 353 -17.85 19.32 21.17
C ARG A 353 -18.04 18.06 20.34
N ALA A 354 -19.08 17.28 20.63
CA ALA A 354 -19.46 16.08 19.89
C ALA A 354 -19.78 16.37 18.42
N PHE A 355 -20.65 17.36 18.23
CA PHE A 355 -21.08 17.83 16.92
C PHE A 355 -19.91 18.37 16.10
N LEU A 356 -19.02 19.16 16.71
CA LEU A 356 -17.83 19.70 16.05
C LEU A 356 -16.84 18.60 15.65
N MET A 357 -16.63 17.58 16.50
CA MET A 357 -15.77 16.44 16.13
C MET A 357 -16.36 15.60 15.00
N LEU A 358 -17.66 15.30 15.03
CA LEU A 358 -18.34 14.59 13.94
C LEU A 358 -18.33 15.41 12.64
N ARG A 359 -18.50 16.73 12.73
CA ARG A 359 -18.39 17.66 11.60
C ARG A 359 -17.01 17.61 10.94
N LEU A 360 -15.94 17.58 11.75
CA LEU A 360 -14.57 17.45 11.26
C LEU A 360 -14.31 16.06 10.64
N CYS A 361 -14.92 15.01 11.20
CA CYS A 361 -14.75 13.64 10.71
C CYS A 361 -15.56 13.31 9.45
N LEU A 362 -16.69 13.99 9.21
CA LEU A 362 -17.61 13.69 8.10
C LEU A 362 -17.42 14.60 6.87
N GLY A 363 -16.48 15.56 6.91
CA GLY A 363 -16.00 16.29 5.72
C GLY A 363 -17.00 17.23 5.03
N ARG A 364 -18.17 17.51 5.61
CA ARG A 364 -19.16 18.45 5.05
C ARG A 364 -19.24 19.74 5.87
N ARG A 365 -19.46 20.89 5.21
CA ARG A 365 -19.78 22.18 5.85
C ARG A 365 -21.26 22.18 6.26
N PRO A 366 -21.62 22.12 7.56
CA PRO A 366 -22.99 22.27 7.97
C PRO A 366 -23.40 23.74 8.00
N VAL A 367 -24.66 23.98 7.63
CA VAL A 367 -25.37 25.23 7.87
C VAL A 367 -26.16 25.03 9.15
N TRP A 368 -25.93 25.88 10.15
CA TRP A 368 -26.76 25.90 11.35
C TRP A 368 -28.10 26.55 10.97
N ASN A 369 -29.19 25.79 11.01
CA ASN A 369 -30.54 26.32 10.82
C ASN A 369 -31.28 26.35 12.17
N PRO A 370 -31.26 27.49 12.89
CA PRO A 370 -31.96 27.61 14.16
C PRO A 370 -33.49 27.54 14.04
N GLY A 371 -34.04 27.55 12.81
CA GLY A 371 -35.48 27.44 12.55
C GLY A 371 -35.99 26.02 12.27
N ALA A 372 -35.17 24.98 12.46
CA ALA A 372 -35.55 23.59 12.18
C ALA A 372 -36.27 22.87 13.35
N PHE A 373 -36.60 23.58 14.43
CA PHE A 373 -37.33 23.03 15.58
C PHE A 373 -38.70 23.71 15.69
N PRO A 374 -39.81 22.95 15.79
CA PRO A 374 -41.10 23.50 16.19
C PRO A 374 -41.12 23.93 17.66
#